data_AF-A0A9E6AK86-F1
#
_entry.id   AF-A0A9E6AK86-F1
#
_cell.length_a   1.000
_cell.length_b   1.000
_cell.length_c   1.000
_cell.angle_alpha   90.00
_cell.angle_beta   90.00
_cell.angle_gamma   90.00
#
_symmetry.space_group_name_H-M   'P 1'
#
loop_
_entity.id
_entity.type
_entity.pdbx_description
1 polymer ?
#
loop_
_entity_poly.entity_id
_entity_poly.type
_entity_poly.pdbx_seq_one_letter_code
_entity_poly.pdbx_strand_id
1 'polypeptide(L)'
;MRAASFVFCLAIGLTATPAFADNHEPAAHGDSHGHGDSHGHGDSHGHGIGDLNWFQGMISESSDPHATPTFWIRPKGMPVPLGAQFFNTGLLLLLLLKLGKQPLVDGLKKRKADIMGGMEDAAKMKSEAEAQLEKYEAKLAHVDDEIERVRKEMKEAAESERVRIVKDAEARRERLENDAKLVIQQELKAAREQVLANTSKAALAAAEQLLTKQLSEADHQRLVDDYLAGLGSSVNAKGGRA
;
A
#
# COMPACT_ATOMS: atom_id res chain seq x y z
N MET A 1 19.34 2.31 -9.78
CA MET A 1 19.74 2.51 -11.19
C MET A 1 18.48 2.62 -12.02
N ARG A 2 18.30 3.75 -12.70
CA ARG A 2 17.04 4.21 -13.32
C ARG A 2 16.95 3.79 -14.79
N ALA A 3 15.71 3.74 -15.25
CA ALA A 3 15.22 3.41 -16.59
C ALA A 3 15.69 4.34 -17.73
N ALA A 4 15.70 3.79 -18.96
CA ALA A 4 15.56 4.49 -20.24
C ALA A 4 14.93 3.47 -21.22
N SER A 5 13.63 3.53 -21.55
CA SER A 5 12.99 4.38 -22.58
C SER A 5 13.75 4.40 -23.90
N PHE A 6 13.19 3.80 -24.96
CA PHE A 6 13.01 4.46 -26.26
C PHE A 6 12.01 3.67 -27.13
N VAL A 7 10.82 4.24 -27.22
CA VAL A 7 9.80 3.99 -28.24
C VAL A 7 10.26 4.69 -29.51
N PHE A 8 10.33 3.99 -30.65
CA PHE A 8 10.48 4.63 -31.96
C PHE A 8 9.28 4.25 -32.83
N CYS A 9 8.39 5.23 -32.96
CA CYS A 9 7.31 5.27 -33.92
C CYS A 9 7.71 6.36 -34.93
N LEU A 10 7.91 6.01 -36.20
CA LEU A 10 7.96 7.00 -37.27
C LEU A 10 7.26 6.43 -38.51
N ALA A 11 6.13 7.06 -38.82
CA ALA A 11 5.36 6.90 -40.04
C ALA A 11 5.97 7.70 -41.19
N ILE A 12 5.33 7.58 -42.37
CA ILE A 12 5.50 8.34 -43.63
C ILE A 12 6.40 7.58 -44.65
N GLY A 13 5.97 7.26 -45.87
CA GLY A 13 4.75 7.67 -46.57
C GLY A 13 4.50 6.86 -47.84
N LEU A 14 3.22 6.78 -48.14
CA LEU A 14 2.62 6.34 -49.39
C LEU A 14 2.90 7.38 -50.48
N THR A 15 3.54 7.01 -51.59
CA THR A 15 3.40 7.74 -52.86
C THR A 15 3.33 6.77 -54.04
N ALA A 16 2.43 7.12 -54.95
CA ALA A 16 2.01 6.37 -56.11
C ALA A 16 3.07 6.35 -57.23
N THR A 17 2.91 5.36 -58.11
CA THR A 17 3.53 5.17 -59.42
C THR A 17 3.52 6.42 -60.31
N PRO A 18 4.42 6.49 -61.30
CA PRO A 18 3.95 6.26 -62.67
C PRO A 18 4.89 5.41 -63.53
N ALA A 19 4.27 4.73 -64.52
CA ALA A 19 4.93 4.04 -65.62
C ALA A 19 5.22 5.02 -66.78
N PHE A 20 6.36 4.89 -67.49
CA PHE A 20 6.47 5.10 -68.94
C PHE A 20 7.83 4.65 -69.52
N ALA A 21 7.74 3.84 -70.59
CA ALA A 21 8.58 3.62 -71.80
C ALA A 21 9.90 4.41 -72.00
N ASP A 22 10.88 4.02 -72.83
CA ASP A 22 11.28 2.86 -73.66
C ASP A 22 12.60 3.29 -74.36
N ASN A 23 13.32 2.32 -74.93
CA ASN A 23 14.30 2.44 -76.05
C ASN A 23 15.82 2.44 -75.81
N HIS A 24 16.39 1.36 -76.36
CA HIS A 24 17.53 1.26 -77.29
C HIS A 24 18.97 0.94 -76.79
N GLU A 25 19.37 -0.30 -77.14
CA GLU A 25 20.70 -0.92 -77.42
C GLU A 25 21.67 -0.04 -78.27
N PRO A 26 22.97 -0.41 -78.54
CA PRO A 26 23.55 -1.78 -78.61
C PRO A 26 25.04 -1.99 -78.21
N ALA A 27 25.45 -3.26 -78.36
CA ALA A 27 26.80 -3.78 -78.70
C ALA A 27 27.84 -3.85 -77.56
N ALA A 28 28.77 -4.81 -77.47
CA ALA A 28 29.09 -6.09 -78.11
C ALA A 28 30.33 -6.62 -77.32
N HIS A 29 30.57 -7.90 -77.07
CA HIS A 29 31.30 -8.88 -77.91
C HIS A 29 31.70 -10.00 -76.91
N GLY A 30 31.48 -11.28 -77.24
CA GLY A 30 32.53 -12.21 -77.72
C GLY A 30 33.09 -13.03 -76.54
N ASP A 31 33.26 -14.35 -76.57
CA ASP A 31 33.32 -15.33 -77.65
C ASP A 31 33.05 -16.75 -77.09
N SER A 32 32.52 -17.60 -77.98
CA SER A 32 32.89 -19.00 -78.28
C SER A 32 33.15 -20.03 -77.14
N HIS A 33 32.80 -21.31 -77.22
CA HIS A 33 32.55 -22.22 -78.34
C HIS A 33 31.45 -23.24 -77.99
N GLY A 34 30.54 -23.47 -78.93
CA GLY A 34 29.75 -24.69 -78.98
C GLY A 34 30.50 -25.78 -79.74
N HIS A 35 30.32 -27.03 -79.28
CA HIS A 35 30.31 -28.19 -80.16
C HIS A 35 28.85 -28.63 -80.28
N GLY A 36 28.30 -28.46 -81.47
CA GLY A 36 27.04 -29.07 -81.86
C GLY A 36 27.31 -30.46 -82.41
N ASP A 37 26.42 -31.38 -82.09
CA ASP A 37 26.00 -32.42 -83.01
C ASP A 37 24.47 -32.34 -83.14
N SER A 38 24.09 -31.94 -84.35
CA SER A 38 22.80 -32.02 -85.03
C SER A 38 22.28 -33.47 -85.10
N HIS A 39 21.01 -33.85 -85.29
CA HIS A 39 19.81 -33.37 -85.98
C HIS A 39 18.63 -34.07 -85.27
N GLY A 40 17.34 -33.73 -85.36
CA GLY A 40 16.56 -32.90 -86.26
C GLY A 40 15.07 -33.22 -86.03
N HIS A 41 14.20 -32.47 -86.72
CA HIS A 41 12.74 -32.63 -86.81
C HIS A 41 11.98 -32.41 -85.48
N GLY A 42 11.33 -31.26 -85.29
CA GLY A 42 10.21 -30.84 -86.12
C GLY A 42 9.01 -31.70 -85.73
N ASP A 43 8.22 -31.21 -84.79
CA ASP A 43 6.76 -31.24 -84.85
C ASP A 43 6.18 -30.55 -83.62
N SER A 44 5.45 -29.47 -83.90
CA SER A 44 4.45 -28.91 -83.00
C SER A 44 3.31 -29.93 -82.85
N HIS A 45 3.45 -30.87 -81.93
CA HIS A 45 2.32 -31.69 -81.47
C HIS A 45 1.60 -30.92 -80.37
N GLY A 46 0.36 -30.53 -80.66
CA GLY A 46 -0.53 -29.97 -79.65
C GLY A 46 -0.59 -30.91 -78.45
N HIS A 47 -0.49 -30.36 -77.23
CA HIS A 47 -0.58 -31.13 -75.99
C HIS A 47 -1.99 -31.74 -75.86
N GLY A 48 -2.21 -32.85 -76.55
CA GLY A 48 -3.36 -33.72 -76.36
C GLY A 48 -3.23 -34.44 -75.03
N ILE A 49 -4.36 -34.77 -74.41
CA ILE A 49 -4.45 -35.43 -73.10
C ILE A 49 -3.73 -36.81 -73.10
N GLY A 50 -3.30 -37.31 -74.27
CA GLY A 50 -2.55 -38.57 -74.43
C GLY A 50 -1.03 -38.49 -74.22
N ASP A 51 -0.41 -37.30 -74.24
CA ASP A 51 1.07 -37.15 -74.07
C ASP A 51 1.50 -36.96 -72.61
N LEU A 52 0.56 -37.12 -71.69
CA LEU A 52 0.80 -36.98 -70.25
C LEU A 52 1.55 -38.21 -69.73
N ASN A 53 2.70 -38.00 -69.11
CA ASN A 53 3.39 -39.05 -68.39
C ASN A 53 2.69 -39.29 -67.04
N TRP A 54 1.86 -40.32 -66.94
CA TRP A 54 1.14 -40.65 -65.71
C TRP A 54 1.95 -41.54 -64.75
N PHE A 55 2.64 -42.56 -65.27
CA PHE A 55 3.31 -43.59 -64.45
C PHE A 55 4.65 -44.09 -65.00
N GLN A 56 5.17 -43.48 -66.08
CA GLN A 56 6.35 -43.99 -66.77
C GLN A 56 7.64 -43.32 -66.26
N GLY A 57 8.66 -44.13 -65.98
CA GLY A 57 9.96 -43.61 -65.53
C GLY A 57 9.97 -43.10 -64.09
N MET A 58 9.46 -43.90 -63.15
CA MET A 58 9.28 -43.53 -61.74
C MET A 58 10.58 -43.43 -60.92
N ILE A 59 11.69 -44.05 -61.34
CA ILE A 59 12.88 -44.21 -60.49
C ILE A 59 14.20 -43.74 -61.12
N SER A 60 14.42 -43.92 -62.43
CA SER A 60 15.72 -43.61 -63.04
C SER A 60 15.61 -43.05 -64.46
N GLU A 61 16.56 -42.19 -64.85
CA GLU A 61 16.71 -41.64 -66.20
C GLU A 61 17.79 -42.42 -66.97
N SER A 62 17.43 -42.92 -68.15
CA SER A 62 18.34 -43.62 -69.06
C SER A 62 19.17 -42.64 -69.88
N SER A 63 20.43 -43.01 -70.13
CA SER A 63 21.33 -42.31 -71.06
C SER A 63 20.92 -42.46 -72.53
N ASP A 64 20.06 -43.43 -72.86
CA ASP A 64 19.65 -43.74 -74.23
C ASP A 64 18.34 -43.03 -74.64
N PRO A 65 18.33 -42.20 -75.70
CA PRO A 65 17.15 -41.41 -76.12
C PRO A 65 15.98 -42.23 -76.68
N HIS A 66 16.23 -43.43 -77.20
CA HIS A 66 15.23 -44.30 -77.84
C HIS A 66 14.90 -45.56 -77.03
N ALA A 67 15.24 -45.59 -75.74
CA ALA A 67 14.88 -46.70 -74.86
C ALA A 67 13.35 -46.83 -74.78
N THR A 68 12.85 -48.07 -74.80
CA THR A 68 11.42 -48.32 -74.64
C THR A 68 10.97 -47.78 -73.28
N PRO A 69 9.95 -46.92 -73.25
CA PRO A 69 9.47 -46.38 -72.00
C PRO A 69 9.03 -47.54 -71.11
N THR A 70 9.57 -47.66 -69.91
CA THR A 70 9.16 -48.65 -68.91
C THR A 70 8.71 -47.94 -67.62
N PHE A 71 7.93 -48.60 -66.78
CA PHE A 71 7.49 -48.05 -65.49
C PHE A 71 8.66 -47.53 -64.63
N TRP A 72 9.82 -48.20 -64.68
CA TRP A 72 10.98 -47.88 -63.83
C TRP A 72 11.96 -46.87 -64.45
N ILE A 73 12.09 -46.85 -65.79
CA ILE A 73 13.18 -46.15 -66.51
C ILE A 73 12.60 -45.17 -67.53
N ARG A 74 13.02 -43.91 -67.45
CA ARG A 74 12.61 -42.81 -68.33
C ARG A 74 13.68 -42.51 -69.40
N PRO A 75 13.32 -42.34 -70.69
CA PRO A 75 14.26 -41.83 -71.69
C PRO A 75 14.51 -40.32 -71.51
N LYS A 76 15.69 -39.85 -71.95
CA LYS A 76 16.11 -38.44 -71.83
C LYS A 76 15.17 -37.51 -72.61
N GLY A 77 14.55 -36.55 -71.92
CA GLY A 77 13.65 -35.55 -72.52
C GLY A 77 12.14 -35.73 -72.27
N MET A 78 11.71 -36.81 -71.58
CA MET A 78 10.30 -36.99 -71.19
C MET A 78 9.98 -36.23 -69.88
N PRO A 79 8.81 -35.56 -69.73
CA PRO A 79 8.44 -34.87 -68.48
C PRO A 79 8.29 -35.84 -67.29
N VAL A 80 8.45 -35.34 -66.07
CA VAL A 80 8.31 -36.15 -64.84
C VAL A 80 6.89 -36.71 -64.70
N PRO A 81 6.71 -37.93 -64.16
CA PRO A 81 5.39 -38.54 -64.07
C PRO A 81 4.50 -37.82 -63.04
N LEU A 82 3.29 -37.44 -63.47
CA LEU A 82 2.29 -36.80 -62.61
C LEU A 82 1.89 -37.69 -61.44
N GLY A 83 1.86 -39.02 -61.62
CA GLY A 83 1.56 -39.98 -60.55
C GLY A 83 2.54 -39.90 -59.38
N ALA A 84 3.83 -39.71 -59.65
CA ALA A 84 4.83 -39.51 -58.59
C ALA A 84 4.62 -38.18 -57.85
N GLN A 85 4.23 -37.12 -58.56
CA GLN A 85 3.89 -35.84 -57.94
C GLN A 85 2.65 -35.94 -57.06
N PHE A 86 1.56 -36.55 -57.54
CA PHE A 86 0.35 -36.77 -56.74
C PHE A 86 0.60 -37.69 -55.54
N PHE A 87 1.44 -38.71 -55.69
CA PHE A 87 1.84 -39.56 -54.56
C PHE A 87 2.66 -38.76 -53.52
N ASN A 88 3.63 -37.96 -53.96
CA ASN A 88 4.41 -37.09 -53.08
C ASN A 88 3.54 -36.05 -52.36
N THR A 89 2.69 -35.33 -53.10
CA THR A 89 1.74 -34.36 -52.54
C THR A 89 0.75 -35.06 -51.60
N GLY A 90 0.25 -36.24 -51.94
CA GLY A 90 -0.65 -37.02 -51.09
C GLY A 90 0.01 -37.48 -49.79
N LEU A 91 1.26 -37.96 -49.87
CA LEU A 91 2.05 -38.34 -48.70
C LEU A 91 2.33 -37.14 -47.79
N LEU A 92 2.73 -36.01 -48.38
CA LEU A 92 2.93 -34.75 -47.66
C LEU A 92 1.64 -34.27 -46.99
N LEU A 93 0.51 -34.36 -47.69
CA LEU A 93 -0.80 -33.93 -47.19
C LEU A 93 -1.27 -34.84 -46.05
N LEU A 94 -1.03 -36.16 -46.15
CA LEU A 94 -1.30 -37.10 -45.07
C LEU A 94 -0.43 -36.80 -43.84
N LEU A 95 0.87 -36.56 -44.04
CA LEU A 95 1.79 -36.19 -42.96
C LEU A 95 1.37 -34.86 -42.31
N LEU A 96 1.01 -33.85 -43.09
CA LEU A 96 0.56 -32.55 -42.62
C LEU A 96 -0.76 -32.64 -41.86
N LEU A 97 -1.71 -33.43 -42.34
CA LEU A 97 -2.98 -33.65 -41.63
C LEU A 97 -2.77 -34.47 -40.36
N LYS A 98 -1.83 -35.41 -40.35
CA LYS A 98 -1.53 -36.23 -39.16
C LYS A 98 -0.81 -35.42 -38.08
N LEU A 99 0.14 -34.57 -38.45
CA LEU A 99 0.95 -33.78 -37.49
C LEU A 99 0.35 -32.40 -37.19
N GLY A 100 -0.29 -31.74 -38.16
CA GLY A 100 -0.73 -30.34 -38.06
C GLY A 100 -2.14 -30.12 -37.49
N LYS A 101 -3.02 -31.12 -37.54
CA LYS A 101 -4.41 -30.97 -37.04
C LYS A 101 -4.47 -30.69 -35.54
N GLN A 102 -3.68 -31.41 -34.74
CA GLN A 102 -3.65 -31.23 -33.29
C GLN A 102 -3.18 -29.82 -32.87
N PRO A 103 -1.97 -29.35 -33.26
CA PRO A 103 -1.49 -28.04 -32.83
C PRO A 103 -2.37 -26.88 -33.33
N LEU A 104 -3.01 -27.02 -34.50
CA LEU A 104 -3.92 -26.00 -35.03
C LEU A 104 -5.21 -25.89 -34.22
N VAL A 105 -5.86 -27.01 -33.91
CA VAL A 105 -7.09 -27.03 -33.11
C VAL A 105 -6.81 -26.60 -31.68
N ASP A 106 -5.69 -27.03 -31.10
CA ASP A 106 -5.30 -26.66 -29.74
C ASP A 106 -4.95 -25.17 -29.64
N GLY A 107 -4.30 -24.60 -30.66
CA GLY A 107 -4.06 -23.16 -30.75
C GLY A 107 -5.35 -22.33 -30.83
N LEU A 108 -6.34 -22.76 -31.61
CA LEU A 108 -7.64 -22.10 -31.70
C LEU A 108 -8.45 -22.25 -30.41
N LYS A 109 -8.45 -23.44 -29.79
CA LYS A 109 -9.09 -23.67 -28.48
C LYS A 109 -8.46 -22.81 -27.41
N LYS A 110 -7.12 -22.71 -27.38
CA LYS A 110 -6.40 -21.84 -26.44
C LYS A 110 -6.77 -20.38 -26.63
N ARG A 111 -6.73 -19.86 -27.86
CA ARG A 111 -7.17 -18.47 -28.15
C ARG A 111 -8.61 -18.22 -27.71
N LYS A 112 -9.51 -19.15 -27.98
CA LYS A 112 -10.91 -19.05 -27.54
C LYS A 112 -11.01 -19.03 -26.01
N ALA A 113 -10.28 -19.92 -25.33
CA ALA A 113 -10.24 -19.99 -23.87
C ALA A 113 -9.64 -18.72 -23.25
N ASP A 114 -8.57 -18.18 -23.81
CA ASP A 114 -7.93 -16.95 -23.36
C ASP A 114 -8.87 -15.74 -23.52
N ILE A 115 -9.60 -15.64 -24.63
CA ILE A 115 -10.59 -14.58 -24.85
C ILE A 115 -11.76 -14.72 -23.87
N MET A 116 -12.31 -15.93 -23.73
CA MET A 116 -13.42 -16.18 -22.80
C MET A 116 -13.00 -15.91 -21.36
N GLY A 117 -11.80 -16.34 -20.96
CA GLY A 117 -11.22 -16.05 -19.65
C GLY A 117 -11.03 -14.57 -19.43
N GLY A 118 -10.47 -13.84 -20.41
CA GLY A 118 -10.32 -12.39 -20.33
C GLY A 118 -11.66 -11.64 -20.22
N MET A 119 -12.71 -12.11 -20.89
CA MET A 119 -14.06 -11.56 -20.75
C MET A 119 -14.67 -11.84 -19.36
N GLU A 120 -14.46 -13.06 -18.83
CA GLU A 120 -14.93 -13.43 -17.50
C GLU A 120 -14.20 -12.63 -16.41
N ASP A 121 -12.88 -12.49 -16.53
CA ASP A 121 -12.05 -11.70 -15.62
C ASP A 121 -12.44 -10.22 -15.66
N ALA A 122 -12.65 -9.66 -16.85
CA ALA A 122 -13.14 -8.28 -16.99
C ALA A 122 -14.53 -8.10 -16.37
N ALA A 123 -15.43 -9.07 -16.54
CA ALA A 123 -16.76 -9.04 -15.94
C ALA A 123 -16.69 -9.14 -14.40
N LYS A 124 -15.82 -10.00 -13.87
CA LYS A 124 -15.55 -10.11 -12.42
C LYS A 124 -14.98 -8.81 -11.86
N MET A 125 -13.95 -8.25 -12.48
CA MET A 125 -13.35 -6.98 -12.06
C MET A 125 -14.37 -5.84 -12.06
N LYS A 126 -15.25 -5.78 -13.07
CA LYS A 126 -16.33 -4.79 -13.12
C LYS A 126 -17.34 -4.97 -11.99
N SER A 127 -17.80 -6.20 -11.76
CA SER A 127 -18.73 -6.52 -10.69
C SER A 127 -18.14 -6.26 -9.30
N GLU A 128 -16.87 -6.60 -9.08
CA GLU A 128 -16.15 -6.32 -7.84
C GLU A 128 -15.99 -4.81 -7.62
N ALA A 129 -15.65 -4.06 -8.67
CA ALA A 129 -15.55 -2.60 -8.60
C ALA A 129 -16.91 -1.94 -8.30
N GLU A 130 -17.99 -2.41 -8.92
CA GLU A 130 -19.36 -1.94 -8.66
C GLU A 130 -19.79 -2.25 -7.22
N ALA A 131 -19.56 -3.49 -6.75
CA ALA A 131 -19.86 -3.87 -5.37
C ALA A 131 -19.02 -3.08 -4.35
N GLN A 132 -17.78 -2.75 -4.70
CA GLN A 132 -16.91 -1.95 -3.84
C GLN A 132 -17.36 -0.48 -3.81
N LEU A 133 -17.80 0.06 -4.94
CA LEU A 133 -18.35 1.40 -5.06
C LEU A 133 -19.64 1.54 -4.25
N GLU A 134 -20.57 0.59 -4.38
CA GLU A 134 -21.81 0.56 -3.58
C GLU A 134 -21.51 0.52 -2.07
N LYS A 135 -20.52 -0.30 -1.64
CA LYS A 135 -20.08 -0.32 -0.24
C LYS A 135 -19.53 1.02 0.23
N TYR A 136 -18.80 1.74 -0.62
CA TYR A 136 -18.26 3.05 -0.26
C TYR A 136 -19.35 4.13 -0.24
N GLU A 137 -20.28 4.11 -1.20
CA GLU A 137 -21.43 5.01 -1.23
C GLU A 137 -22.34 4.81 -0.01
N ALA A 138 -22.65 3.55 0.34
CA ALA A 138 -23.41 3.24 1.55
C ALA A 138 -22.69 3.73 2.82
N LYS A 139 -21.36 3.54 2.90
CA LYS A 139 -20.58 4.07 4.02
C LYS A 139 -20.62 5.60 4.07
N LEU A 140 -20.46 6.27 2.94
CA LEU A 140 -20.50 7.73 2.86
C LEU A 140 -21.88 8.29 3.24
N ALA A 141 -22.96 7.62 2.84
CA ALA A 141 -24.32 8.02 3.21
C ALA A 141 -24.54 8.02 4.74
N HIS A 142 -23.90 7.09 5.46
CA HIS A 142 -23.99 7.00 6.92
C HIS A 142 -22.97 7.87 7.66
N VAL A 143 -21.96 8.42 6.98
CA VAL A 143 -20.91 9.22 7.63
C VAL A 143 -21.47 10.54 8.17
N ASP A 144 -22.39 11.20 7.46
CA ASP A 144 -22.96 12.46 7.93
C ASP A 144 -23.79 12.25 9.21
N ASP A 145 -24.62 11.21 9.26
CA ASP A 145 -25.37 10.81 10.46
C ASP A 145 -24.44 10.47 11.63
N GLU A 146 -23.35 9.76 11.36
CA GLU A 146 -22.35 9.40 12.36
C GLU A 146 -21.61 10.63 12.89
N ILE A 147 -21.28 11.60 12.02
CA ILE A 147 -20.67 12.87 12.40
C ILE A 147 -21.64 13.68 13.27
N GLU A 148 -22.91 13.73 12.91
CA GLU A 148 -23.92 14.42 13.73
C GLU A 148 -24.09 13.77 15.10
N ARG A 149 -24.13 12.43 15.15
CA ARG A 149 -24.17 11.67 16.40
C ARG A 149 -22.96 11.97 17.27
N VAL A 150 -21.75 11.86 16.72
CA VAL A 150 -20.50 12.15 17.44
C VAL A 150 -20.48 13.60 17.91
N ARG A 151 -20.90 14.57 17.08
CA ARG A 151 -20.97 15.97 17.49
C ARG A 151 -21.94 16.18 18.65
N LYS A 152 -23.08 15.49 18.65
CA LYS A 152 -24.06 15.56 19.74
C LYS A 152 -23.49 14.95 21.02
N GLU A 153 -22.93 13.75 20.95
CA GLU A 153 -22.28 13.09 22.09
C GLU A 153 -21.15 13.94 22.68
N MET A 154 -20.32 14.55 21.83
CA MET A 154 -19.24 15.44 22.27
C MET A 154 -19.76 16.70 22.95
N LYS A 155 -20.87 17.28 22.49
CA LYS A 155 -21.51 18.42 23.14
C LYS A 155 -22.08 18.04 24.52
N GLU A 156 -22.82 16.94 24.59
CA GLU A 156 -23.39 16.44 25.86
C GLU A 156 -22.28 16.09 26.87
N ALA A 157 -21.20 15.45 26.41
CA ALA A 157 -20.03 15.16 27.24
C ALA A 157 -19.35 16.44 27.71
N ALA A 158 -19.18 17.44 26.83
CA ALA A 158 -18.57 18.73 27.19
C ALA A 158 -19.42 19.51 28.19
N GLU A 159 -20.75 19.49 28.05
CA GLU A 159 -21.66 20.13 29.00
C GLU A 159 -21.63 19.46 30.37
N SER A 160 -21.68 18.13 30.40
CA SER A 160 -21.55 17.33 31.63
C SER A 160 -20.22 17.59 32.33
N GLU A 161 -19.12 17.61 31.57
CA GLU A 161 -17.78 17.90 32.08
C GLU A 161 -17.70 19.33 32.64
N ARG A 162 -18.25 20.31 31.92
CA ARG A 162 -18.30 21.70 32.38
C ARG A 162 -19.03 21.82 33.72
N VAL A 163 -20.20 21.18 33.84
CA VAL A 163 -20.96 21.18 35.09
C VAL A 163 -20.16 20.53 36.22
N ARG A 164 -19.47 19.42 35.94
CA ARG A 164 -18.60 18.74 36.91
C ARG A 164 -17.45 19.63 37.38
N ILE A 165 -16.76 20.29 36.45
CA ILE A 165 -15.64 21.20 36.75
C ILE A 165 -16.12 22.38 37.60
N VAL A 166 -17.25 23.00 37.25
CA VAL A 166 -17.80 24.12 38.03
C VAL A 166 -18.16 23.67 39.44
N LYS A 167 -18.86 22.54 39.58
CA LYS A 167 -19.24 22.00 40.89
C LYS A 167 -18.01 21.66 41.75
N ASP A 168 -16.98 21.08 41.16
CA ASP A 168 -15.74 20.76 41.87
C ASP A 168 -14.98 22.05 42.25
N ALA A 169 -14.94 23.06 41.38
CA ALA A 169 -14.35 24.35 41.69
C ALA A 169 -15.08 25.06 42.83
N GLU A 170 -16.41 25.02 42.85
CA GLU A 170 -17.23 25.56 43.95
C GLU A 170 -16.96 24.82 45.27
N ALA A 171 -16.94 23.49 45.24
CA ALA A 171 -16.63 22.68 46.43
C ALA A 171 -15.21 22.94 46.96
N ARG A 172 -14.22 23.08 46.06
CA ARG A 172 -12.85 23.43 46.44
C ARG A 172 -12.78 24.83 47.03
N ARG A 173 -13.49 25.80 46.44
CA ARG A 173 -13.57 27.17 46.97
C ARG A 173 -14.16 27.18 48.38
N GLU A 174 -15.25 26.47 48.61
CA GLU A 174 -15.88 26.40 49.93
C GLU A 174 -14.94 25.78 50.98
N ARG A 175 -14.25 24.69 50.62
CA ARG A 175 -13.22 24.09 51.48
C ARG A 175 -12.10 25.07 51.81
N LEU A 176 -11.58 25.77 50.79
CA LEU A 176 -10.52 26.75 50.97
C LEU A 176 -10.95 27.92 51.88
N GLU A 177 -12.19 28.40 51.72
CA GLU A 177 -12.74 29.46 52.59
C GLU A 177 -12.87 28.98 54.04
N ASN A 178 -13.32 27.74 54.24
CA ASN A 178 -13.43 27.16 55.59
C ASN A 178 -12.06 26.94 56.22
N ASP A 179 -11.10 26.40 55.48
CA ASP A 179 -9.73 26.21 55.94
C ASP A 179 -9.06 27.56 56.28
N ALA A 180 -9.24 28.57 55.42
CA ALA A 180 -8.74 29.91 55.69
C ALA A 180 -9.34 30.52 56.97
N LYS A 181 -10.65 30.35 57.20
CA LYS A 181 -11.30 30.78 58.45
C LYS A 181 -10.71 30.08 59.66
N LEU A 182 -10.47 28.76 59.58
CA LEU A 182 -9.87 27.99 60.66
C LEU A 182 -8.44 28.47 60.95
N VAL A 183 -7.63 28.68 59.92
CA VAL A 183 -6.27 29.22 60.06
C VAL A 183 -6.30 30.61 60.70
N ILE A 184 -7.16 31.51 60.23
CA ILE A 184 -7.31 32.85 60.82
C ILE A 184 -7.69 32.76 62.31
N GLN A 185 -8.61 31.87 62.67
CA GLN A 185 -9.00 31.68 64.07
C GLN A 185 -7.85 31.15 64.94
N GLN A 186 -7.05 30.22 64.41
CA GLN A 186 -5.87 29.68 65.09
C GLN A 186 -4.80 30.77 65.28
N GLU A 187 -4.49 31.53 64.24
CA GLU A 187 -3.53 32.64 64.28
C GLU A 187 -3.98 33.74 65.24
N LEU A 188 -5.26 34.11 65.23
CA LEU A 188 -5.80 35.08 66.19
C LEU A 188 -5.70 34.59 67.63
N LYS A 189 -5.91 33.29 67.87
CA LYS A 189 -5.75 32.71 69.19
C LYS A 189 -4.29 32.75 69.64
N ALA A 190 -3.36 32.31 68.78
CA ALA A 190 -1.93 32.34 69.05
C ALA A 190 -1.42 33.77 69.30
N ALA A 191 -1.84 34.73 68.47
CA ALA A 191 -1.47 36.15 68.64
C ALA A 191 -1.98 36.71 69.97
N ARG A 192 -3.22 36.39 70.39
CA ARG A 192 -3.76 36.79 71.70
C ARG A 192 -2.95 36.20 72.85
N GLU A 193 -2.64 34.91 72.81
CA GLU A 193 -1.83 34.23 73.82
C GLU A 193 -0.44 34.86 73.91
N GLN A 194 0.18 35.19 72.78
CA GLN A 194 1.48 35.84 72.73
C GLN A 194 1.46 37.26 73.30
N VAL A 195 0.42 38.05 72.99
CA VAL A 195 0.23 39.39 73.59
C VAL A 195 0.06 39.28 75.09
N LEU A 196 -0.80 38.38 75.59
CA LEU A 196 -1.00 38.17 77.02
C LEU A 196 0.28 37.73 77.74
N ALA A 197 1.06 36.83 77.14
CA ALA A 197 2.34 36.41 77.68
C ALA A 197 3.34 37.58 77.76
N ASN A 198 3.43 38.39 76.70
CA ASN A 198 4.30 39.58 76.67
C ASN A 198 3.88 40.63 77.70
N THR A 199 2.58 40.92 77.83
CA THR A 199 2.06 41.85 78.83
C THR A 199 2.32 41.35 80.24
N SER A 200 2.10 40.05 80.51
CA SER A 200 2.38 39.44 81.82
C SER A 200 3.86 39.56 82.17
N LYS A 201 4.75 39.29 81.22
CA LYS A 201 6.20 39.44 81.39
C LYS A 201 6.60 40.89 81.65
N ALA A 202 6.02 41.84 80.93
CA ALA A 202 6.28 43.27 81.16
C ALA A 202 5.77 43.75 82.52
N ALA A 203 4.58 43.29 82.95
CA ALA A 203 4.01 43.61 84.25
C ALA A 203 4.87 43.04 85.39
N LEU A 204 5.34 41.79 85.27
CA LEU A 204 6.28 41.19 86.23
C LEU A 204 7.58 41.99 86.31
N ALA A 205 8.19 42.34 85.18
CA ALA A 205 9.41 43.15 85.16
C ALA A 205 9.22 44.53 85.80
N ALA A 206 8.06 45.18 85.57
CA ALA A 206 7.73 46.46 86.21
C ALA A 206 7.51 46.32 87.72
N ALA A 207 6.83 45.25 88.16
CA ALA A 207 6.63 44.94 89.57
C ALA A 207 7.97 44.64 90.28
N GLU A 208 8.85 43.84 89.67
CA GLU A 208 10.20 43.57 90.17
C GLU A 208 11.03 44.86 90.34
N GLN A 209 10.98 45.75 89.35
CA GLN A 209 11.65 47.05 89.43
C GLN A 209 11.07 47.94 90.54
N LEU A 210 9.75 47.94 90.74
CA LEU A 210 9.11 48.71 91.81
C LEU A 210 9.45 48.14 93.19
N LEU A 211 9.36 46.81 93.36
CA LEU A 211 9.74 46.11 94.59
C LEU A 211 11.20 46.38 94.96
N THR A 212 12.13 46.32 94.00
CA THR A 212 13.54 46.60 94.24
C THR A 212 13.79 48.06 94.66
N LYS A 213 12.98 49.02 94.17
CA LYS A 213 13.09 50.44 94.52
C LYS A 213 12.44 50.82 95.86
N GLN A 214 11.40 50.10 96.27
CA GLN A 214 10.56 50.43 97.44
C GLN A 214 10.84 49.54 98.66
N LEU A 215 11.67 48.49 98.54
CA LEU A 215 11.97 47.59 99.66
C LEU A 215 12.70 48.34 100.79
N SER A 216 12.07 48.42 101.96
CA SER A 216 12.71 48.92 103.18
C SER A 216 13.20 47.77 104.07
N GLU A 217 14.10 48.07 105.01
CA GLU A 217 14.64 47.09 105.96
C GLU A 217 13.54 46.47 106.87
N ALA A 218 12.49 47.25 107.16
CA ALA A 218 11.31 46.82 107.91
C ALA A 218 10.44 45.83 107.12
N ASP A 219 10.32 46.00 105.80
CA ASP A 219 9.60 45.06 104.95
C ASP A 219 10.35 43.72 104.87
N HIS A 220 11.70 43.75 104.88
CA HIS A 220 12.51 42.53 104.86
C HIS A 220 12.31 41.68 106.11
N GLN A 221 12.29 42.31 107.29
CA GLN A 221 12.00 41.63 108.57
C GLN A 221 10.58 41.04 108.58
N ARG A 222 9.58 41.81 108.12
CA ARG A 222 8.21 41.34 108.03
C ARG A 222 8.05 40.14 107.06
N LEU A 223 8.75 40.14 105.92
CA LEU A 223 8.75 39.00 104.99
C LEU A 223 9.36 37.74 105.61
N VAL A 224 10.42 37.89 106.42
CA VAL A 224 11.03 36.78 107.15
C VAL A 224 10.06 36.22 108.19
N ASP A 225 9.40 37.09 108.96
CA ASP A 225 8.41 36.68 109.95
C ASP A 225 7.19 35.99 109.33
N ASP A 226 6.65 36.52 108.22
CA ASP A 226 5.55 35.89 107.47
C ASP A 226 5.96 34.54 106.86
N TYR A 227 7.20 34.40 106.36
CA TYR A 227 7.72 33.12 105.86
C TYR A 227 7.86 32.07 106.97
N LEU A 228 8.40 32.47 108.14
CA LEU A 228 8.51 31.61 109.31
C LEU A 228 7.13 31.23 109.87
N ALA A 229 6.17 32.16 109.89
CA ALA A 229 4.78 31.89 110.27
C ALA A 229 4.08 30.94 109.27
N GLY A 230 4.32 31.10 107.97
CA GLY A 230 3.82 30.20 106.91
C GLY A 230 4.35 28.78 107.06
N LEU A 231 5.65 28.62 107.31
CA LEU A 231 6.24 27.31 107.64
C LEU A 231 5.66 26.72 108.93
N GLY A 232 5.52 27.54 109.98
CA GLY A 232 4.89 27.15 111.25
C GLY A 232 3.45 26.66 111.07
N SER A 233 2.65 27.31 110.22
CA SER A 233 1.27 26.90 109.93
C SER A 233 1.20 25.59 109.11
N SER A 234 2.09 25.38 108.14
CA SER A 234 2.15 24.16 107.33
C SER A 234 2.64 22.94 108.14
N VAL A 235 3.50 23.18 109.13
CA VAL A 235 3.97 22.16 110.10
C VAL A 235 2.89 21.86 111.13
N ASN A 236 2.19 22.87 111.64
CA ASN A 236 1.11 22.68 112.61
C ASN A 236 -0.12 21.97 111.99
N ALA A 237 -0.44 22.25 110.72
CA ALA A 237 -1.48 21.53 109.95
C ALA A 237 -1.14 20.04 109.74
N LYS A 238 0.13 19.66 109.87
CA LYS A 238 0.60 18.27 109.77
C LYS A 238 0.75 17.58 111.14
N GLY A 239 0.76 18.33 112.25
CA GLY A 239 0.94 17.85 113.62
C GLY A 239 -0.34 17.65 114.46
N GLY A 240 -1.49 18.17 114.02
CA GLY A 240 -2.78 18.04 114.72
C GLY A 240 -3.61 16.78 114.40
N ARG A 241 -3.00 15.76 113.77
CA ARG A 241 -3.61 14.44 113.52
C ARG A 241 -2.78 13.37 114.23
N ALA A 242 -2.90 13.31 115.55
CA ALA A 242 -2.50 12.17 116.37
C ALA A 242 -3.47 12.06 117.55
#